data_AF-A0A5P9NH21-F1
#
_entry.id   AF-A0A5P9NH21-F1
#
_cell.length_a   1.000
_cell.length_b   1.000
_cell.length_c   1.000
_cell.angle_alpha   90.00
_cell.angle_beta   90.00
_cell.angle_gamma   90.00
#
_symmetry.space_group_name_H-M   'P 1'
#
loop_
_entity.id
_entity.type
_entity.pdbx_description
1 polymer ?
#
loop_
_entity_poly.entity_id
_entity_poly.type
_entity_poly.pdbx_seq_one_letter_code
_entity_poly.pdbx_strand_id
1 'polypeptide(L)'
;MTAEGMLEVAFVTWGNVATMMGLLISVISGYLVVAFVAGERMTRSQVVLVNIFYGFISGFLTWALHEMSHRAAIIETAGYNLASGEVAKLTARDDIALLLVMAFSLTVVGSYKFMWDIRHPKTE
;
A
#
# COMPACT_ATOMS: atom_id res chain seq x y z
N MET A 1 -10.43 -24.20 15.23
CA MET A 1 -11.08 -22.94 14.84
C MET A 1 -12.28 -23.31 13.97
N THR A 2 -13.46 -22.74 14.20
CA THR A 2 -14.65 -22.99 13.36
C THR A 2 -14.56 -22.20 12.06
N ALA A 3 -15.35 -22.58 11.04
CA ALA A 3 -15.38 -21.87 9.76
C ALA A 3 -15.79 -20.40 9.94
N GLU A 4 -16.81 -20.16 10.78
CA GLU A 4 -17.26 -18.81 11.14
C GLU A 4 -16.15 -17.98 11.79
N GLY A 5 -15.39 -18.57 12.73
CA GLY A 5 -14.28 -17.88 13.38
C GLY A 5 -13.15 -17.54 12.41
N MET A 6 -12.89 -18.36 11.39
CA MET A 6 -11.91 -18.04 10.35
C MET A 6 -12.38 -16.89 9.47
N LEU A 7 -13.65 -16.87 9.07
CA LEU A 7 -14.22 -15.79 8.27
C LEU A 7 -14.25 -14.47 9.04
N GLU A 8 -14.57 -14.49 10.34
CA GLU A 8 -14.48 -13.30 11.19
C GLU A 8 -13.06 -12.72 11.20
N VAL A 9 -12.04 -13.57 11.42
CA VAL A 9 -10.63 -13.14 11.37
C VAL A 9 -10.25 -12.62 9.98
N ALA A 10 -10.75 -13.23 8.90
CA ALA A 10 -10.52 -12.75 7.54
C ALA A 10 -11.09 -11.33 7.34
N PHE A 11 -12.33 -11.08 7.76
CA PHE A 11 -12.95 -9.76 7.63
C PHE A 11 -12.26 -8.70 8.46
N VAL A 12 -11.84 -9.02 9.68
CA VAL A 12 -11.01 -8.12 10.51
C VAL A 12 -9.68 -7.81 9.79
N THR A 13 -9.05 -8.82 9.18
CA THR A 13 -7.79 -8.64 8.45
C THR A 13 -7.98 -7.76 7.21
N TRP A 14 -9.07 -7.93 6.46
CA TRP A 14 -9.45 -7.04 5.36
C TRP A 14 -9.73 -5.61 5.82
N GLY A 15 -10.32 -5.42 7.01
CA GLY A 15 -10.47 -4.11 7.63
C GLY A 15 -9.12 -3.42 7.86
N ASN A 16 -8.12 -4.17 8.36
CA ASN A 16 -6.77 -3.66 8.54
C ASN A 16 -6.07 -3.34 7.21
N VAL A 17 -6.33 -4.11 6.14
CA VAL A 17 -5.86 -3.81 4.78
C VAL A 17 -6.39 -2.44 4.32
N ALA A 18 -7.68 -2.17 4.52
CA ALA A 18 -8.26 -0.86 4.20
C ALA A 18 -7.63 0.28 5.02
N THR A 19 -7.34 0.05 6.30
CA THR A 19 -6.59 1.01 7.12
C THR A 19 -5.18 1.27 6.56
N MET A 20 -4.46 0.23 6.14
CA MET A 20 -3.13 0.38 5.53
C MET A 20 -3.17 1.19 4.23
N MET A 21 -4.20 0.97 3.39
CA MET A 21 -4.42 1.78 2.20
C MET A 21 -4.62 3.26 2.56
N GLY A 22 -5.44 3.56 3.58
CA GLY A 22 -5.65 4.93 4.06
C GLY A 22 -4.37 5.59 4.59
N LEU A 23 -3.53 4.84 5.32
CA LEU A 23 -2.23 5.33 5.78
C LEU A 23 -1.30 5.65 4.61
N LEU A 24 -1.26 4.78 3.61
CA LEU A 24 -0.38 4.97 2.46
C LEU A 24 -0.83 6.14 1.57
N ILE A 25 -2.14 6.33 1.37
CA ILE A 25 -2.70 7.54 0.76
C ILE A 25 -2.31 8.79 1.55
N SER A 26 -2.34 8.74 2.88
CA SER A 26 -1.98 9.86 3.75
C SER A 26 -0.50 10.23 3.62
N VAL A 27 0.39 9.23 3.58
CA VAL A 27 1.84 9.42 3.40
C VAL A 27 2.15 10.00 2.03
N ILE A 28 1.55 9.47 0.95
CA ILE A 28 1.69 9.98 -0.41
C ILE A 28 1.21 11.43 -0.48
N SER A 29 0.01 11.72 0.05
CA SER A 29 -0.58 13.05 0.02
C SER A 29 0.27 14.05 0.79
N GLY A 30 0.75 13.68 1.98
CA GLY A 30 1.66 14.51 2.78
C GLY A 30 2.96 14.81 2.03
N TYR A 31 3.55 13.81 1.37
CA TYR A 31 4.75 14.00 0.57
C TYR A 31 4.50 14.94 -0.63
N LEU A 32 3.38 14.77 -1.35
CA LEU A 32 3.02 15.63 -2.48
C LEU A 32 2.78 17.09 -2.04
N VAL A 33 2.14 17.30 -0.89
CA VAL A 33 1.95 18.64 -0.31
C VAL A 33 3.30 19.26 0.04
N VAL A 34 4.21 18.52 0.68
CA VAL A 34 5.56 19.01 0.98
C VAL A 34 6.32 19.35 -0.30
N ALA A 35 6.25 18.49 -1.32
CA ALA A 35 6.86 18.74 -2.62
C ALA A 35 6.32 20.02 -3.26
N PHE A 36 5.00 20.23 -3.25
CA PHE A 36 4.38 21.41 -3.84
C PHE A 36 4.69 22.70 -3.08
N VAL A 37 4.61 22.69 -1.75
CA VAL A 37 4.73 23.91 -0.92
C VAL A 37 6.19 24.29 -0.67
N ALA A 38 7.06 23.31 -0.46
CA ALA A 38 8.42 23.54 0.01
C ALA A 38 9.50 23.02 -0.95
N GLY A 39 9.15 22.23 -1.97
CA GLY A 39 10.11 21.52 -2.82
C GLY A 39 11.18 22.41 -3.46
N GLU A 40 10.78 23.58 -3.99
CA GLU A 40 11.70 24.55 -4.60
C GLU A 40 12.69 25.17 -3.62
N ARG A 41 12.28 25.33 -2.35
CA ARG A 41 13.06 26.01 -1.31
C ARG A 41 13.97 25.06 -0.54
N MET A 42 13.80 23.75 -0.70
CA MET A 42 14.60 22.75 0.00
C MET A 42 16.01 22.62 -0.59
N THR A 43 17.01 22.56 0.30
CA THR A 43 18.38 22.23 -0.07
C THR A 43 18.46 20.79 -0.60
N ARG A 44 19.53 20.46 -1.35
CA ARG A 44 19.73 19.10 -1.86
C ARG A 44 19.73 18.05 -0.75
N SER A 45 20.39 18.33 0.37
CA SER A 45 20.45 17.43 1.53
C SER A 45 19.08 17.20 2.18
N GLN A 46 18.27 18.25 2.32
CA GLN A 46 16.90 18.13 2.85
C GLN A 46 16.04 17.23 1.98
N VAL A 47 16.14 17.37 0.65
CA VAL A 47 15.37 16.52 -0.29
C VAL A 47 15.82 15.07 -0.25
N VAL A 48 17.14 14.82 -0.16
CA VAL A 48 17.65 13.45 0.00
C VAL A 48 17.09 12.82 1.27
N LEU A 49 17.13 13.53 2.41
CA LEU A 49 16.59 13.02 3.67
C LEU A 49 15.08 12.72 3.57
N VAL A 50 14.29 13.66 3.07
CA VAL A 50 12.84 13.48 2.92
C VAL A 50 12.52 12.32 1.97
N ASN A 51 13.26 12.19 0.87
CA ASN A 51 13.08 11.09 -0.09
C ASN A 51 13.41 9.72 0.51
N ILE A 52 14.47 9.63 1.33
CA ILE A 52 14.86 8.39 2.03
C ILE A 52 13.77 8.00 3.03
N PHE A 53 13.31 8.94 3.88
CA PHE A 53 12.26 8.64 4.85
C PHE A 53 10.95 8.25 4.17
N TYR A 54 10.54 9.00 3.14
CA TYR A 54 9.36 8.68 2.36
C TYR A 54 9.46 7.31 1.71
N GLY A 55 10.61 6.97 1.12
CA GLY A 55 10.83 5.67 0.46
C GLY A 55 10.81 4.50 1.42
N PHE A 56 11.44 4.68 2.59
CA PHE A 56 11.42 3.68 3.65
C PHE A 56 9.99 3.44 4.18
N ILE A 57 9.27 4.51 4.50
CA ILE A 57 7.90 4.41 5.05
C ILE A 57 6.93 3.86 4.00
N SER A 58 6.93 4.41 2.78
CA SER A 58 6.04 3.94 1.71
C SER A 58 6.38 2.50 1.30
N GLY A 59 7.67 2.13 1.24
CA GLY A 59 8.10 0.76 0.98
C GLY A 59 7.65 -0.21 2.08
N PHE A 60 7.84 0.15 3.35
CA PHE A 60 7.37 -0.64 4.49
C PHE A 60 5.85 -0.83 4.46
N LEU A 61 5.09 0.25 4.25
CA LEU A 61 3.62 0.20 4.17
C LEU A 61 3.13 -0.60 2.96
N THR A 62 3.80 -0.50 1.81
CA THR A 62 3.46 -1.29 0.62
C THR A 62 3.71 -2.78 0.84
N TRP A 63 4.84 -3.12 1.47
CA TRP A 63 5.15 -4.50 1.85
C TRP A 63 4.15 -5.05 2.87
N ALA A 64 3.82 -4.27 3.91
CA ALA A 64 2.80 -4.65 4.89
C ALA A 64 1.43 -4.84 4.24
N LEU A 65 1.04 -3.96 3.32
CA LEU A 65 -0.20 -4.08 2.55
C LEU A 65 -0.26 -5.39 1.77
N HIS A 66 0.82 -5.76 1.08
CA HIS A 66 0.92 -7.03 0.36
C HIS A 66 0.74 -8.22 1.30
N GLU A 67 1.55 -8.28 2.37
CA GLU A 67 1.54 -9.40 3.32
C GLU A 67 0.19 -9.57 4.01
N MET A 68 -0.44 -8.47 4.43
CA MET A 68 -1.75 -8.52 5.09
C MET A 68 -2.85 -8.94 4.12
N SER A 69 -2.82 -8.46 2.87
CA SER A 69 -3.80 -8.85 1.85
C SER A 69 -3.69 -10.33 1.51
N HIS A 70 -2.46 -10.84 1.35
CA HIS A 70 -2.21 -12.25 1.10
C HIS A 70 -2.71 -13.14 2.25
N ARG A 71 -2.41 -12.75 3.51
CA ARG A 71 -2.91 -13.47 4.69
C ARG A 71 -4.44 -13.45 4.78
N ALA A 72 -5.07 -12.30 4.52
CA ALA A 72 -6.53 -12.18 4.52
C ALA A 72 -7.15 -13.16 3.50
N ALA A 73 -6.62 -13.20 2.29
CA ALA A 73 -7.09 -14.07 1.22
C ALA A 73 -6.93 -15.57 1.56
N ILE A 74 -5.81 -15.96 2.18
CA ILE A 74 -5.60 -17.34 2.64
C ILE A 74 -6.61 -17.73 3.72
N ILE A 75 -6.79 -16.89 4.74
CA ILE A 75 -7.69 -17.18 5.86
C ILE A 75 -9.14 -17.25 5.38
N GLU A 76 -9.53 -16.32 4.50
CA GLU A 76 -10.86 -16.31 3.87
C GLU A 76 -11.12 -17.60 3.08
N THR A 77 -10.17 -17.98 2.22
CA THR A 77 -10.24 -19.22 1.43
C THR A 77 -10.39 -20.45 2.32
N ALA A 78 -9.58 -20.53 3.39
CA ALA A 78 -9.64 -21.65 4.32
C ALA A 78 -10.98 -21.69 5.09
N GLY A 79 -11.53 -20.53 5.46
CA GLY A 79 -12.86 -20.41 6.07
C GLY A 79 -13.98 -20.93 5.17
N TYR A 80 -13.99 -20.55 3.90
CA TYR A 80 -14.99 -21.02 2.93
C TYR A 80 -14.87 -22.51 2.62
N ASN A 81 -13.65 -23.03 2.49
CA ASN A 81 -13.43 -24.46 2.28
C ASN A 81 -13.92 -25.29 3.48
N LEU A 82 -13.74 -24.79 4.70
CA LEU A 82 -14.24 -25.45 5.90
C LEU A 82 -15.77 -25.37 6.01
N ALA A 83 -16.38 -24.25 5.60
CA ALA A 83 -17.84 -24.06 5.63
C ALA A 83 -18.59 -24.89 4.58
N SER A 84 -18.04 -24.99 3.37
CA SER A 84 -18.68 -25.68 2.25
C SER A 84 -18.49 -27.20 2.28
N GLY A 85 -17.49 -27.71 3.02
CA GLY A 85 -17.14 -29.13 3.04
C GLY A 85 -16.54 -29.64 1.72
N GLU A 86 -16.57 -28.82 0.67
CA GLU A 86 -15.87 -29.01 -0.57
C GLU A 86 -14.54 -28.28 -0.51
N VAL A 87 -13.48 -28.87 -1.07
CA VAL A 87 -12.27 -28.12 -1.44
C VAL A 87 -12.64 -27.29 -2.67
N ALA A 88 -13.48 -26.28 -2.48
CA ALA A 88 -13.77 -25.32 -3.52
C ALA A 88 -12.42 -24.73 -3.94
N LYS A 89 -12.12 -24.73 -5.25
CA LYS A 89 -10.98 -24.02 -5.83
C LYS A 89 -11.24 -22.51 -5.79
N LEU A 90 -11.65 -21.97 -4.65
CA LEU A 90 -11.46 -20.57 -4.35
C LEU A 90 -9.95 -20.39 -4.26
N THR A 91 -9.31 -20.15 -5.40
CA THR A 91 -7.93 -19.66 -5.41
C THR A 91 -7.96 -18.31 -4.72
N ALA A 92 -7.12 -18.16 -3.69
CA ALA A 92 -6.89 -16.88 -3.04
C ALA A 92 -6.71 -15.81 -4.13
N ARG A 93 -7.48 -14.71 -4.02
CA ARG A 93 -7.42 -13.58 -4.96
C ARG A 93 -6.17 -12.73 -4.72
N ASP A 94 -5.01 -13.37 -4.86
CA ASP A 94 -3.70 -12.73 -4.76
C ASP A 94 -3.49 -11.72 -5.91
N ASP A 95 -4.26 -11.84 -6.99
CA ASP A 95 -4.29 -10.92 -8.12
C ASP A 95 -4.70 -9.50 -7.70
N ILE A 96 -5.68 -9.35 -6.81
CA ILE A 96 -6.13 -8.05 -6.31
C ILE A 96 -5.05 -7.41 -5.42
N ALA A 97 -4.43 -8.20 -4.54
CA ALA A 97 -3.35 -7.73 -3.68
C ALA A 97 -2.16 -7.21 -4.51
N LEU A 98 -1.76 -7.98 -5.52
CA LEU A 98 -0.68 -7.60 -6.43
C LEU A 98 -1.02 -6.33 -7.22
N LEU A 99 -2.26 -6.21 -7.72
CA LEU A 99 -2.72 -5.02 -8.44
C LEU A 99 -2.66 -3.77 -7.56
N LEU A 100 -3.13 -3.85 -6.31
CA LEU A 100 -3.06 -2.74 -5.35
C LEU A 100 -1.62 -2.31 -5.07
N VAL A 101 -0.74 -3.28 -4.83
CA VAL A 101 0.70 -3.04 -4.59
C VAL A 101 1.37 -2.37 -5.79
N MET A 102 1.06 -2.83 -7.02
CA MET A 102 1.56 -2.20 -8.24
C MET A 102 1.04 -0.77 -8.37
N ALA A 103 -0.26 -0.53 -8.16
CA ALA A 103 -0.86 0.79 -8.26
C ALA A 103 -0.23 1.79 -7.27
N PHE A 104 -0.02 1.37 -6.02
CA PHE A 104 0.63 2.22 -5.03
C PHE A 104 2.12 2.42 -5.28
N SER A 105 2.84 1.39 -5.75
CA SER A 105 4.24 1.51 -6.13
C SER A 105 4.43 2.51 -7.28
N LEU A 106 3.56 2.48 -8.29
CA LEU A 106 3.55 3.47 -9.37
C LEU A 106 3.25 4.88 -8.85
N THR A 107 2.37 5.01 -7.86
CA THR A 107 2.06 6.30 -7.24
C THR A 107 3.27 6.85 -6.46
N VAL A 108 4.01 5.99 -5.76
CA VAL A 108 5.25 6.35 -5.06
C VAL A 108 6.34 6.82 -6.04
N VAL A 109 6.51 6.11 -7.15
CA VAL A 109 7.43 6.54 -8.22
C VAL A 109 6.97 7.86 -8.84
N GLY A 110 5.67 8.00 -9.10
CA GLY A 110 5.06 9.22 -9.62
C GLY A 110 5.27 10.41 -8.69
N SER A 111 5.19 10.22 -7.37
CA SER A 111 5.43 11.30 -6.41
C SER A 111 6.90 11.74 -6.37
N TYR A 112 7.85 10.81 -6.48
CA TYR A 112 9.26 11.19 -6.61
C TYR A 112 9.52 12.01 -7.86
N LYS A 113 8.94 11.61 -8.98
CA LYS A 113 9.01 12.35 -10.24
C LYS A 113 8.37 13.73 -10.10
N PHE A 114 7.25 13.84 -9.39
CA PHE A 114 6.62 15.14 -9.11
C PHE A 114 7.54 16.07 -8.32
N MET A 115 8.14 15.60 -7.22
CA MET A 115 9.15 16.37 -6.47
C MET A 115 10.34 16.77 -7.35
N TRP A 116 10.78 15.88 -8.24
CA TRP A 116 11.86 16.19 -9.18
C TRP A 116 11.48 17.32 -10.15
N ASP A 117 10.27 17.27 -10.72
CA ASP A 117 9.78 18.27 -11.67
C ASP A 117 9.64 19.65 -11.01
N ILE A 118 9.12 19.73 -9.78
CA ILE A 118 9.02 20.98 -9.03
C ILE A 118 10.41 21.61 -8.81
N ARG A 119 11.44 20.80 -8.61
CA ARG A 119 12.81 21.30 -8.39
C ARG A 119 13.57 21.68 -9.65
N HIS A 120 13.14 21.17 -10.80
CA HIS A 120 13.79 21.40 -12.08
C HIS A 120 12.74 21.92 -13.07
N PRO A 121 12.19 23.13 -12.84
CA PRO A 121 11.24 23.72 -13.76
C PRO A 121 11.89 23.82 -15.13
N LYS A 122 11.21 23.30 -16.15
CA LYS A 122 11.66 23.41 -17.54
C LYS A 122 11.58 24.89 -17.91
N THR A 123 12.69 25.46 -18.38
CA THR A 123 12.70 26.77 -19.02
C THR A 123 11.94 26.62 -20.34
N GLU A 124 10.72 27.16 -20.39
CA GLU A 124 9.97 27.39 -21.64
C GLU A 124 10.61 28.51 -22.47
#